data_AF-A0AAX2BCV9-F1
#
_entry.id   AF-A0AAX2BCV9-F1
#
_cell.length_a   1.000
_cell.length_b   1.000
_cell.length_c   1.000
_cell.angle_alpha   90.00
_cell.angle_beta   90.00
_cell.angle_gamma   90.00
#
_symmetry.space_group_name_H-M   'P 1'
#
loop_
_entity.id
_entity.type
_entity.pdbx_description
1 polymer ?
#
loop_
_entity_poly.entity_id
_entity_poly.type
_entity_poly.pdbx_seq_one_letter_code
_entity_poly.pdbx_strand_id
1 'polypeptide(L)'
;MMIFKDSHKEWQPIAGYAWEKGWHFDKREKFRVGLGFTAGITARKDFANYVPLPIVLPIFSASYNNVNMQFTYIPGTYNNGNVLFGWLRYSF
;
A
#
# COMPACT_ATOMS: atom_id res chain seq x y z
N MET A 1 5.16 -1.52 15.19
CA MET A 1 3.71 -1.60 15.42
C MET A 1 3.18 -0.19 15.56
N MET A 2 2.14 0.18 14.80
CA MET A 2 1.42 1.44 14.97
C MET A 2 -0.07 1.12 15.07
N ILE A 3 -0.74 1.77 16.02
CA ILE A 3 -2.17 1.70 16.26
C ILE A 3 -2.68 3.14 16.22
N PHE A 4 -3.68 3.42 15.37
CA PHE A 4 -4.42 4.68 15.36
C PHE A 4 -5.89 4.40 15.67
N LYS A 5 -6.50 5.31 16.45
CA LYS A 5 -7.88 5.24 16.92
C LYS A 5 -8.60 6.52 16.47
N ASP A 6 -9.71 6.36 15.76
CA ASP A 6 -10.61 7.45 15.38
C ASP A 6 -11.92 7.42 16.19
N SER A 7 -12.60 8.56 16.26
CA SER A 7 -13.73 8.88 17.14
C SER A 7 -15.09 8.35 16.66
N HIS A 8 -15.19 7.65 15.53
CA HIS A 8 -16.46 7.15 14.95
C HIS A 8 -16.80 5.66 15.17
N LYS A 9 -16.26 4.99 16.20
CA LYS A 9 -16.74 3.67 16.69
C LYS A 9 -16.81 2.51 15.67
N GLU A 10 -16.13 2.61 14.53
CA GLU A 10 -16.05 1.53 13.53
C GLU A 10 -14.62 1.01 13.41
N TRP A 11 -14.34 -0.14 14.03
CA TRP A 11 -13.08 -0.87 13.83
C TRP A 11 -13.05 -1.39 12.39
N GLN A 12 -12.24 -0.77 11.55
CA GLN A 12 -11.93 -1.31 10.22
C GLN A 12 -10.52 -1.93 10.27
N PRO A 13 -10.39 -3.21 10.67
CA PRO A 13 -9.13 -3.91 10.52
C PRO A 13 -8.88 -4.10 9.03
N ILE A 14 -7.96 -3.32 8.49
CA ILE A 14 -7.43 -3.55 7.15
C ILE A 14 -6.18 -4.40 7.36
N ALA A 15 -6.35 -5.72 7.21
CA ALA A 15 -5.23 -6.64 7.15
C ALA A 15 -4.80 -6.74 5.70
N GLY A 16 -3.54 -6.39 5.42
CA GLY A 16 -2.99 -6.48 4.08
C GLY A 16 -1.56 -6.97 4.11
N TYR A 17 -1.24 -7.80 3.12
CA TYR A 17 0.10 -8.26 2.85
C TYR A 17 0.62 -7.57 1.59
N ALA A 18 1.64 -6.74 1.75
CA ALA A 18 2.37 -6.14 0.65
C ALA A 18 3.56 -7.03 0.31
N TRP A 19 3.57 -7.60 -0.89
CA TRP A 19 4.73 -8.26 -1.44
C TRP A 19 5.36 -7.35 -2.49
N GLU A 20 6.67 -7.14 -2.39
CA GLU A 20 7.40 -6.32 -3.34
C GLU A 20 8.72 -6.99 -3.71
N LYS A 21 8.96 -7.14 -5.01
CA LYS A 21 10.22 -7.61 -5.56
C LYS A 21 11.11 -6.40 -5.84
N GLY A 22 12.20 -6.30 -5.11
CA GLY A 22 13.22 -5.28 -5.31
C GLY A 22 14.32 -5.73 -6.25
N TRP A 23 14.70 -4.89 -7.20
CA TRP A 23 15.89 -5.05 -8.04
C TRP A 23 16.86 -3.90 -7.77
N HIS A 24 18.13 -4.24 -7.61
CA HIS A 24 19.22 -3.28 -7.50
C HIS A 24 19.82 -3.08 -8.89
N PHE A 25 19.82 -1.83 -9.37
CA PHE A 25 20.37 -1.50 -10.70
C PHE A 25 21.80 -0.95 -10.63
N ASP A 26 22.34 -0.77 -9.42
CA ASP A 26 23.68 -0.23 -9.21
C ASP A 26 24.62 -1.30 -8.62
N LYS A 27 25.89 -1.31 -9.06
CA LYS A 27 26.95 -2.16 -8.50
C LYS A 27 27.21 -1.86 -7.02
N ARG A 28 26.84 -0.66 -6.56
CA ARG A 28 26.92 -0.24 -5.15
C ARG A 28 25.61 -0.44 -4.38
N GLU A 29 24.60 -1.06 -4.98
CA GLU A 29 23.28 -1.32 -4.39
C GLU A 29 22.55 -0.07 -3.85
N LYS A 30 22.97 1.13 -4.27
CA LYS A 30 22.40 2.39 -3.78
C LYS A 30 21.01 2.65 -4.33
N PHE A 31 20.75 2.22 -5.56
CA PHE A 31 19.46 2.37 -6.23
C PHE A 31 18.73 1.04 -6.29
N ARG A 32 17.58 0.99 -5.62
CA ARG A 32 16.69 -0.17 -5.58
C ARG A 32 15.33 0.26 -6.08
N VAL A 33 14.79 -0.40 -7.08
CA VAL A 33 13.36 -0.24 -7.43
C VAL A 33 12.63 -1.51 -7.12
N GLY A 34 11.45 -1.36 -6.53
CA GLY A 34 10.55 -2.43 -6.20
C GLY A 34 9.30 -2.38 -7.05
N LEU A 35 8.84 -3.55 -7.45
CA LEU A 35 7.50 -3.74 -8.00
C LEU A 35 6.84 -4.90 -7.28
N GLY A 36 5.59 -4.75 -6.93
CA GLY A 36 4.81 -5.85 -6.43
C GLY A 36 3.35 -5.52 -6.29
N PHE A 37 2.71 -6.19 -5.34
CA PHE A 37 1.29 -6.11 -5.12
C PHE A 37 0.98 -6.19 -3.63
N THR A 38 0.00 -5.41 -3.22
CA THR A 38 -0.59 -5.46 -1.89
C THR A 38 -1.92 -6.19 -1.99
N ALA A 39 -1.99 -7.36 -1.38
CA ALA A 39 -3.23 -8.11 -1.22
C ALA A 39 -3.80 -7.79 0.17
N GLY A 40 -4.91 -7.08 0.21
CA GLY A 40 -5.63 -6.74 1.42
C GLY A 40 -6.98 -7.44 1.49
N ILE A 41 -7.45 -7.70 2.70
CA ILE A 41 -8.86 -7.96 2.93
C ILE A 41 -9.40 -6.73 3.65
N THR A 42 -10.33 -6.04 3.00
CA THR A 42 -11.04 -4.94 3.63
C THR A 42 -12.43 -5.43 4.03
N ALA A 43 -12.76 -5.28 5.31
CA ALA A 43 -14.12 -5.45 5.80
C ALA A 43 -14.68 -4.04 6.02
N ARG A 44 -15.36 -3.48 5.00
CA ARG A 44 -16.08 -2.21 5.13
C ARG A 44 -17.57 -2.48 5.36
N LYS A 45 -18.12 -1.83 6.38
CA LYS A 45 -19.55 -1.87 6.70
C LYS A 45 -20.44 -1.26 5.62
N ASP A 46 -19.96 -0.23 4.92
CA ASP A 46 -20.75 0.56 3.95
C ASP A 46 -20.98 -0.07 2.57
N PHE A 47 -20.15 -1.02 2.11
CA PHE A 47 -20.15 -1.41 0.68
C PHE A 47 -20.62 -2.82 0.35
N ALA A 48 -20.88 -3.68 1.34
CA ALA A 48 -21.41 -5.03 1.09
C ALA A 48 -21.67 -5.81 2.40
N ASN A 49 -22.18 -5.18 3.48
CA ASN A 49 -22.68 -5.93 4.63
C ASN A 49 -21.60 -6.83 5.30
N TYR A 50 -20.45 -6.26 5.66
CA TYR A 50 -19.30 -7.00 6.25
C TYR A 50 -18.63 -8.06 5.36
N VAL A 51 -18.93 -8.12 4.06
CA VAL A 51 -18.23 -9.07 3.18
C VAL A 51 -16.73 -8.71 3.11
N PRO A 52 -15.83 -9.64 3.46
CA PRO A 52 -14.41 -9.46 3.28
C PRO A 52 -14.12 -9.42 1.77
N LEU A 53 -13.82 -8.23 1.25
CA LEU A 53 -13.49 -8.07 -0.16
C LEU A 53 -11.97 -8.17 -0.32
N PRO A 54 -11.48 -9.16 -1.11
CA PRO A 54 -10.08 -9.20 -1.47
C PRO A 54 -9.78 -8.04 -2.41
N ILE A 55 -8.87 -7.17 -2.00
CA ILE A 55 -8.33 -6.10 -2.82
C ILE A 55 -6.89 -6.45 -3.18
N VAL A 56 -6.53 -6.34 -4.45
CA VAL A 56 -5.15 -6.48 -4.91
C VAL A 56 -4.77 -5.18 -5.60
N LEU A 57 -3.77 -4.50 -5.03
CA LEU A 57 -3.32 -3.19 -5.47
C LEU A 57 -1.87 -3.30 -5.92
N PRO A 58 -1.49 -2.85 -7.13
CA PRO A 58 -0.08 -2.78 -7.47
C PRO A 58 0.61 -1.78 -6.55
N ILE A 59 1.80 -2.14 -6.09
CA ILE A 59 2.70 -1.28 -5.33
C ILE A 59 4.03 -1.22 -6.06
N PHE A 60 4.63 -0.05 -6.01
CA PHE A 60 5.92 0.24 -6.59
C PHE A 60 6.75 0.94 -5.53
N SER A 61 8.05 0.70 -5.53
CA SER A 61 8.99 1.48 -4.73
C SER A 61 10.20 1.91 -5.55
N ALA A 62 10.77 3.03 -5.16
CA ALA A 62 12.05 3.50 -5.62
C ALA A 62 12.82 3.99 -4.40
N SER A 63 13.92 3.31 -4.10
CA SER A 63 14.80 3.64 -2.99
C SER A 63 16.14 4.09 -3.51
N TYR A 64 16.65 5.16 -2.90
CA TYR A 64 18.00 5.63 -3.08
C TYR A 64 18.63 5.86 -1.72
N ASN A 65 19.63 5.04 -1.38
CA ASN A 65 20.36 5.11 -0.12
C ASN A 65 19.39 5.00 1.10
N ASN A 66 19.17 6.09 1.84
CA ASN A 66 18.32 6.14 3.03
C ASN A 66 16.87 6.54 2.73
N VAL A 67 16.57 6.94 1.49
CA VAL A 67 15.25 7.39 1.06
C VAL A 67 14.58 6.28 0.30
N ASN A 68 13.35 5.92 0.66
CA ASN A 68 12.51 4.97 -0.05
C ASN A 68 11.16 5.62 -0.35
N MET A 69 10.85 5.84 -1.62
CA MET A 69 9.55 6.28 -2.08
C MET A 69 8.72 5.06 -2.47
N GLN A 70 7.51 4.92 -1.93
CA GLN A 70 6.56 3.86 -2.29
C GLN A 70 5.28 4.50 -2.81
N PHE A 71 4.65 3.85 -3.77
CA PHE A 71 3.40 4.29 -4.37
C PHE A 71 2.53 3.08 -4.70
N THR A 72 1.24 3.19 -4.39
CA THR A 72 0.24 2.20 -4.75
C THR A 72 -0.86 2.86 -5.54
N TYR A 73 -1.34 2.15 -6.56
CA TYR A 73 -2.45 2.60 -7.37
C TYR A 73 -3.71 1.87 -6.95
N ILE A 74 -4.74 2.64 -6.57
CA ILE A 74 -6.06 2.13 -6.23
C ILE A 74 -6.93 2.26 -7.48
N PRO A 75 -7.22 1.15 -8.18
CA PRO A 75 -8.17 1.17 -9.28
C PRO A 75 -9.58 1.34 -8.72
N GLY A 76 -10.30 2.30 -9.30
CA GLY A 76 -11.71 2.56 -8.99
C GLY A 76 -12.57 2.44 -10.23
N THR A 77 -13.89 2.37 -10.03
CA THR A 77 -14.88 2.34 -11.10
C THR A 77 -15.16 3.74 -11.64
N TYR A 78 -15.93 3.82 -12.73
CA TYR A 78 -16.34 5.10 -13.33
C TYR A 78 -16.95 6.01 -12.24
N ASN A 79 -16.38 7.21 -12.09
CA ASN A 79 -16.77 8.24 -11.11
C ASN A 79 -16.42 7.96 -9.63
N ASN A 80 -15.67 6.89 -9.31
CA ASN A 80 -15.22 6.62 -7.94
C ASN A 80 -13.89 5.87 -7.90
N GLY A 81 -12.85 6.51 -7.33
CA GLY A 81 -11.73 5.79 -6.72
C GLY A 81 -10.49 5.53 -7.58
N ASN A 82 -10.14 6.40 -8.52
CA ASN A 82 -8.80 6.40 -9.13
C ASN A 82 -7.84 7.22 -8.26
N VAL A 83 -7.16 6.57 -7.31
CA VAL A 83 -6.27 7.25 -6.37
C VAL A 83 -4.88 6.63 -6.46
N LEU A 84 -3.89 7.48 -6.75
CA LEU A 84 -2.49 7.14 -6.57
C LEU A 84 -2.08 7.60 -5.17
N PHE A 85 -1.75 6.66 -4.30
CA PHE A 85 -1.31 6.94 -2.94
C PHE A 85 0.19 6.69 -2.84
N GLY A 86 0.96 7.73 -2.51
CA GLY A 86 2.41 7.66 -2.36
C GLY A 86 2.85 8.05 -0.96
N TRP A 87 3.91 7.41 -0.46
CA TRP A 87 4.55 7.77 0.80
C TRP A 87 6.06 7.65 0.70
N LEU A 88 6.76 8.48 1.46
CA LEU A 88 8.21 8.47 1.58
C LEU A 88 8.59 7.90 2.94
N ARG A 89 9.46 6.90 2.91
CA ARG A 89 10.08 6.28 4.08
C ARG A 89 11.54 6.67 4.12
N TYR A 90 11.92 7.42 5.14
CA TYR A 90 13.31 7.74 5.42
C TYR A 90 13.84 6.81 6.52
N SER A 91 14.98 6.17 6.28
CA SER A 91 15.66 5.32 7.26
C SER A 91 16.91 6.04 7.77
N PHE A 92 16.96 6.30 9.08
CA PHE A 92 18.10 6.93 9.75
C PHE A 92 19.05 5.88 10.33
#